data_AF-A0A9R0SWN4-F1
#
_entry.id   AF-A0A9R0SWN4-F1
#
_cell.length_a   1.000
_cell.length_b   1.000
_cell.length_c   1.000
_cell.angle_alpha   90.00
_cell.angle_beta   90.00
_cell.angle_gamma   90.00
#
_symmetry.space_group_name_H-M   'P 1'
#
loop_
_entity.id
_entity.type
_entity.pdbx_description
1 polymer ?
#
loop_
_entity_poly.entity_id
_entity_poly.type
_entity_poly.pdbx_seq_one_letter_code
_entity_poly.pdbx_strand_id
1 'polypeptide(L)'
;MLDQMYQARTQKAVVEFIWIGGQFLGIPLNKDIYISNKQSAKSSETNLLWWGSNILWSLKNYEKCETGLVLWDVIAALQVLMKFAPAFLETLMHKWVSDLFSDDQQCVSIDTLCQCRKDMMSNVSSRKLHLLNIICRKVMLRDPAGENGNSTSTDLWSSLLLSSERELRERLVAFTFAAVSNRMSYFRKGACAENMWFPVGVAQMRSWVSMNSGGVHNQLRSLSSTIKRLGSQDQLCV
;
A
#
# COMPACT_ATOMS: atom_id res chain seq x y z
N MET A 1 33.32 12.02 -11.32
CA MET A 1 32.35 12.42 -10.29
C MET A 1 31.63 13.64 -10.85
N LEU A 2 30.31 13.53 -11.05
CA LEU A 2 29.48 14.62 -11.57
C LEU A 2 29.34 15.69 -10.47
N ASP A 3 29.43 16.98 -10.84
CA ASP A 3 29.40 18.15 -9.94
C ASP A 3 28.13 18.20 -9.08
N GLN A 4 28.20 18.78 -7.89
CA GLN A 4 27.08 19.06 -6.98
C GLN A 4 25.98 19.88 -7.68
N MET A 5 26.35 20.67 -8.70
CA MET A 5 25.40 21.32 -9.62
C MET A 5 24.56 20.36 -10.49
N TYR A 6 25.04 19.17 -10.84
CA TYR A 6 24.27 18.15 -11.58
C TYR A 6 23.34 17.35 -10.65
N GLN A 7 23.70 17.14 -9.39
CA GLN A 7 22.76 16.62 -8.38
C GLN A 7 21.60 17.61 -8.13
N ALA A 8 21.88 18.92 -8.08
CA ALA A 8 20.88 19.97 -7.92
C ALA A 8 19.93 20.17 -9.13
N ARG A 9 20.37 19.85 -10.37
CA ARG A 9 19.51 19.87 -11.57
C ARG A 9 18.69 18.59 -11.79
N THR A 10 19.16 17.46 -11.28
CA THR A 10 18.45 16.17 -11.43
C THR A 10 17.28 16.06 -10.43
N GLN A 11 17.39 16.70 -9.26
CA GLN A 11 16.24 16.93 -8.34
C GLN A 11 15.22 17.96 -8.87
N LYS A 12 15.63 18.86 -9.77
CA LYS A 12 14.77 19.86 -10.44
C LYS A 12 13.79 19.24 -11.46
N ALA A 13 14.24 18.24 -12.24
CA ALA A 13 13.39 17.46 -13.17
C ALA A 13 12.43 16.49 -12.46
N VAL A 14 12.84 15.99 -11.29
CA VAL A 14 12.07 15.12 -10.41
C VAL A 14 10.86 15.86 -9.78
N VAL A 15 10.96 17.18 -9.58
CA VAL A 15 9.87 18.06 -9.14
C VAL A 15 9.06 18.58 -10.34
N GLU A 16 9.68 18.95 -11.45
CA GLU A 16 9.00 19.35 -12.69
C GLU A 16 8.02 18.26 -13.18
N PHE A 17 8.36 16.97 -13.14
CA PHE A 17 7.48 15.86 -13.56
C PHE A 17 6.34 15.53 -12.58
N ILE A 18 6.53 15.77 -11.28
CA ILE A 18 5.44 15.67 -10.28
C ILE A 18 4.37 16.76 -10.51
N TRP A 19 4.77 17.93 -11.04
CA TRP A 19 4.04 19.20 -10.95
C TRP A 19 3.63 19.84 -12.29
N ILE A 20 4.18 19.43 -13.44
CA ILE A 20 3.84 20.02 -14.74
C ILE A 20 2.43 19.56 -15.15
N GLY A 21 1.44 20.40 -14.84
CA GLY A 21 0.18 20.50 -15.58
C GLY A 21 0.38 20.92 -17.04
N GLY A 22 1.34 20.31 -17.73
CA GLY A 22 1.75 20.56 -19.11
C GLY A 22 1.75 19.23 -19.87
N GLN A 23 0.61 18.98 -20.50
CA GLN A 23 0.34 17.96 -21.52
C GLN A 23 0.24 16.51 -21.03
N PHE A 24 -0.89 16.18 -20.38
CA PHE A 24 -1.52 14.88 -20.64
C PHE A 24 -2.30 14.99 -21.97
N LEU A 25 -1.95 14.16 -22.97
CA LEU A 25 -2.62 14.07 -24.28
C LEU A 25 -3.76 13.01 -24.29
N GLY A 26 -4.26 12.60 -23.12
CA GLY A 26 -5.29 11.58 -22.97
C GLY A 26 -6.55 12.06 -22.23
N ILE A 27 -7.59 11.23 -22.24
CA ILE A 27 -8.95 11.54 -21.76
C ILE A 27 -8.91 12.04 -20.29
N PRO A 28 -9.45 13.23 -19.97
CA PRO A 28 -9.49 13.76 -18.61
C PRO A 28 -10.28 12.84 -17.68
N LEU A 29 -9.98 12.94 -16.38
CA LEU A 29 -10.73 12.30 -15.30
C LEU A 29 -12.24 12.40 -15.54
N ASN A 30 -12.97 11.31 -15.30
CA ASN A 30 -14.42 11.28 -15.39
C ASN A 30 -15.02 12.55 -14.73
N LYS A 31 -15.95 13.22 -15.42
CA LYS A 31 -16.52 14.54 -15.06
C LYS A 31 -17.16 14.58 -13.66
N ASP A 32 -17.35 13.40 -13.06
CA ASP A 32 -17.94 13.20 -11.74
C ASP A 32 -17.04 13.64 -10.58
N ILE A 33 -15.71 13.85 -10.77
CA ILE A 33 -14.89 14.54 -9.75
C ILE A 33 -15.03 16.03 -9.93
N TYR A 34 -16.21 16.55 -9.61
CA TYR A 34 -16.41 17.98 -9.49
C TYR A 34 -15.95 18.42 -8.10
N ILE A 35 -14.78 19.06 -8.03
CA ILE A 35 -14.34 19.77 -6.84
C ILE A 35 -15.28 20.99 -6.73
N SER A 36 -16.31 20.90 -5.91
CA SER A 36 -17.27 21.98 -5.68
C SER A 36 -16.64 23.07 -4.80
N ASN A 37 -15.61 23.75 -5.29
CA ASN A 37 -15.13 24.97 -4.66
C ASN A 37 -15.88 26.16 -5.25
N LYS A 38 -16.86 26.71 -4.52
CA LYS A 38 -17.67 27.86 -4.97
C LYS A 38 -16.90 29.19 -4.99
N GLN A 39 -15.60 29.21 -4.74
CA GLN A 39 -14.81 30.44 -4.74
C GLN A 39 -13.44 30.24 -5.42
N SER A 40 -13.33 30.88 -6.59
CA SER A 40 -12.11 31.38 -7.26
C SER A 40 -11.67 30.70 -8.57
N ALA A 41 -11.92 31.46 -9.65
CA ALA A 41 -11.18 31.54 -10.92
C ALA A 41 -10.99 30.26 -11.77
N LYS A 42 -11.68 30.25 -12.92
CA LYS A 42 -11.70 29.26 -14.02
C LYS A 42 -10.35 28.70 -14.54
N SER A 43 -9.19 29.18 -14.07
CA SER A 43 -7.86 28.72 -14.49
C SER A 43 -7.15 27.82 -13.47
N SER A 44 -7.48 27.90 -12.17
CA SER A 44 -6.87 27.06 -11.12
C SER A 44 -7.50 25.66 -11.08
N GLU A 45 -8.80 25.58 -11.31
CA GLU A 45 -9.57 24.32 -11.31
C GLU A 45 -9.10 23.36 -12.41
N THR A 46 -8.80 23.87 -13.61
CA THR A 46 -8.33 23.05 -14.73
C THR A 46 -6.97 22.42 -14.43
N ASN A 47 -6.05 23.15 -13.79
CA ASN A 47 -4.74 22.63 -13.41
C ASN A 47 -4.85 21.54 -12.35
N LEU A 48 -5.69 21.73 -11.32
CA LEU A 48 -5.91 20.71 -10.30
C LEU A 48 -6.50 19.41 -10.86
N LEU A 49 -7.39 19.50 -11.85
CA LEU A 49 -7.94 18.31 -12.53
C LEU A 49 -6.86 17.52 -13.29
N TRP A 50 -5.97 18.21 -14.01
CA TRP A 50 -4.84 17.57 -14.68
C TRP A 50 -3.89 16.90 -13.70
N TRP A 51 -3.58 17.59 -12.60
CA TRP A 51 -2.71 17.06 -11.56
C TRP A 51 -3.33 15.85 -10.88
N GLY A 52 -4.63 15.91 -10.57
CA GLY A 52 -5.36 14.77 -10.02
C GLY A 52 -5.30 13.55 -10.95
N SER A 53 -5.51 13.77 -12.25
CA SER A 53 -5.39 12.72 -13.27
C SER A 53 -4.00 12.10 -13.30
N ASN A 54 -2.95 12.93 -13.29
CA ASN A 54 -1.56 12.48 -13.34
C ASN A 54 -1.15 11.73 -12.07
N ILE A 55 -1.57 12.21 -10.90
CA ILE A 55 -1.32 11.55 -9.61
C ILE A 55 -2.02 10.19 -9.59
N LEU A 56 -3.30 10.12 -9.93
CA LEU A 56 -4.05 8.86 -9.96
C LEU A 56 -3.44 7.85 -10.93
N TRP A 57 -3.11 8.29 -12.14
CA TRP A 57 -2.46 7.45 -13.12
C TRP A 57 -1.12 6.92 -12.59
N SER A 58 -0.31 7.77 -11.97
CA SER A 58 0.98 7.38 -11.40
C SER A 58 0.82 6.35 -10.28
N LEU A 59 -0.12 6.57 -9.36
CA LEU A 59 -0.39 5.64 -8.26
C LEU A 59 -0.95 4.30 -8.76
N LYS A 60 -1.84 4.31 -9.76
CA LYS A 60 -2.36 3.09 -10.41
C LYS A 60 -1.25 2.27 -11.08
N ASN A 61 -0.27 2.96 -11.67
CA ASN A 61 0.84 2.34 -12.41
C ASN A 61 2.11 2.13 -11.56
N TYR A 62 2.10 2.41 -10.25
CA TYR A 62 3.29 2.33 -9.38
C TYR A 62 4.03 0.98 -9.37
N GLU A 63 3.36 -0.10 -9.77
CA GLU A 63 3.96 -1.43 -9.85
C GLU A 63 4.74 -1.68 -11.15
N LYS A 64 4.51 -0.87 -12.19
CA LYS A 64 5.19 -1.03 -13.47
C LYS A 64 6.65 -0.62 -13.31
N CYS A 65 7.56 -1.56 -13.59
CA CYS A 65 9.00 -1.31 -13.48
C CYS A 65 9.50 -0.20 -14.43
N GLU A 66 8.76 0.08 -15.50
CA GLU A 66 9.06 1.12 -16.50
C GLU A 66 8.80 2.54 -15.97
N THR A 67 7.93 2.70 -14.97
CA THR A 67 7.67 3.98 -14.33
C THR A 67 8.64 4.15 -13.16
N GLY A 68 9.75 4.86 -13.41
CA GLY A 68 10.80 5.20 -12.42
C GLY A 68 10.35 6.19 -11.34
N LEU A 69 9.18 5.96 -10.73
CA LEU A 69 8.63 6.82 -9.69
C LEU A 69 9.45 6.70 -8.41
N VAL A 70 10.04 7.82 -7.99
CA VAL A 70 10.72 7.90 -6.69
C VAL A 70 9.67 8.11 -5.61
N LEU A 71 9.43 7.07 -4.82
CA LEU A 71 8.41 7.03 -3.77
C LEU A 71 8.49 8.24 -2.81
N TRP A 72 9.69 8.63 -2.38
CA TRP A 72 9.83 9.73 -1.43
C TRP A 72 9.45 11.09 -2.02
N ASP A 73 9.70 11.30 -3.31
CA ASP A 73 9.30 12.53 -3.98
C ASP A 73 7.77 12.58 -4.15
N VAL A 74 7.14 11.44 -4.45
CA VAL A 74 5.67 11.30 -4.43
C VAL A 74 5.10 11.67 -3.06
N ILE A 75 5.66 11.11 -1.98
CA ILE A 75 5.19 11.43 -0.62
C ILE A 75 5.40 12.90 -0.28
N ALA A 76 6.55 13.49 -0.64
CA ALA A 76 6.80 14.91 -0.43
C ALA A 76 5.78 15.79 -1.18
N ALA A 77 5.46 15.42 -2.41
CA ALA A 77 4.46 16.12 -3.22
C ALA A 77 3.06 16.05 -2.63
N LEU A 78 2.62 14.85 -2.24
CA LEU A 78 1.33 14.65 -1.60
C LEU A 78 1.26 15.41 -0.26
N GLN A 79 2.35 15.49 0.49
CA GLN A 79 2.40 16.30 1.72
C GLN A 79 2.28 17.80 1.45
N VAL A 80 2.88 18.31 0.36
CA VAL A 80 2.70 19.72 -0.04
C VAL A 80 1.26 19.97 -0.49
N LEU A 81 0.68 19.07 -1.28
CA LEU A 81 -0.71 19.12 -1.71
C LEU A 81 -1.67 19.06 -0.52
N MET A 82 -1.39 18.24 0.51
CA MET A 82 -2.21 18.16 1.72
C MET A 82 -2.26 19.51 2.45
N LYS A 83 -1.16 20.27 2.44
CA LYS A 83 -1.11 21.62 3.03
C LYS A 83 -1.82 22.66 2.18
N PHE A 84 -1.71 22.55 0.85
CA PHE A 84 -2.20 23.57 -0.08
C PHE A 84 -3.68 23.38 -0.46
N ALA A 85 -4.12 22.15 -0.68
CA ALA A 85 -5.47 21.79 -1.12
C ALA A 85 -5.93 20.47 -0.45
N PRO A 86 -6.14 20.45 0.88
CA PRO A 86 -6.47 19.24 1.64
C PRO A 86 -7.74 18.55 1.12
N ALA A 87 -8.83 19.28 0.92
CA ALA A 87 -10.10 18.70 0.45
C ALA A 87 -10.00 18.06 -0.95
N PHE A 88 -9.17 18.65 -1.83
CA PHE A 88 -8.87 18.07 -3.14
C PHE A 88 -8.09 16.77 -2.99
N LEU A 89 -7.02 16.78 -2.20
CA LEU A 89 -6.20 15.60 -1.99
C LEU A 89 -6.98 14.48 -1.29
N GLU A 90 -7.81 14.80 -0.31
CA GLU A 90 -8.71 13.85 0.33
C GLU A 90 -9.60 13.20 -0.72
N THR A 91 -10.32 13.98 -1.54
CA THR A 91 -11.17 13.44 -2.61
C THR A 91 -10.39 12.56 -3.58
N LEU A 92 -9.19 13.01 -3.96
CA LEU A 92 -8.31 12.28 -4.87
C LEU A 92 -7.88 10.93 -4.30
N MET A 93 -7.52 10.89 -3.01
CA MET A 93 -7.09 9.67 -2.36
C MET A 93 -8.26 8.75 -2.04
N HIS A 94 -9.45 9.27 -1.69
CA HIS A 94 -10.66 8.44 -1.59
C HIS A 94 -10.94 7.73 -2.92
N LYS A 95 -10.81 8.44 -4.05
CA LYS A 95 -10.94 7.81 -5.36
C LYS A 95 -9.86 6.76 -5.60
N TRP A 96 -8.60 7.09 -5.34
CA TRP A 96 -7.50 6.13 -5.53
C TRP A 96 -7.72 4.84 -4.73
N VAL A 97 -8.17 4.96 -3.48
CA VAL A 97 -8.45 3.81 -2.62
C VAL A 97 -9.68 3.05 -3.09
N SER A 98 -10.73 3.74 -3.56
CA SER A 98 -11.88 3.07 -4.21
C SER A 98 -11.42 2.26 -5.42
N ASP A 99 -10.63 2.86 -6.33
CA ASP A 99 -10.05 2.20 -7.50
C ASP A 99 -9.08 1.06 -7.12
N LEU A 100 -8.52 1.07 -5.92
CA LEU A 100 -7.63 0.03 -5.41
C LEU A 100 -8.38 -1.25 -5.05
N PHE A 101 -9.61 -1.13 -4.58
CA PHE A 101 -10.45 -2.22 -4.08
C PHE A 101 -11.63 -2.57 -4.98
N SER A 102 -11.95 -1.72 -5.95
CA SER A 102 -12.90 -2.01 -7.02
C SER A 102 -12.21 -2.85 -8.10
N ASP A 103 -12.67 -4.07 -8.30
CA ASP A 103 -12.53 -4.73 -9.60
C ASP A 103 -13.27 -3.88 -10.64
N ASP A 104 -12.84 -3.93 -11.91
CA ASP A 104 -13.25 -3.08 -13.05
C ASP A 104 -14.78 -3.01 -13.33
N GLN A 105 -15.64 -3.61 -12.49
CA GLN A 105 -17.10 -3.70 -12.66
C GLN A 105 -17.97 -3.18 -11.50
N GLN A 106 -17.46 -2.86 -10.31
CA GLN A 106 -18.31 -2.33 -9.22
C GLN A 106 -17.65 -1.19 -8.43
N CYS A 107 -18.26 0.00 -8.48
CA CYS A 107 -17.90 1.15 -7.64
C CYS A 107 -18.28 0.86 -6.18
N VAL A 108 -17.29 0.73 -5.30
CA VAL A 108 -17.50 0.48 -3.87
C VAL A 108 -17.72 1.81 -3.15
N SER A 109 -18.81 1.93 -2.37
CA SER A 109 -19.09 3.14 -1.59
C SER A 109 -18.08 3.34 -0.44
N ILE A 110 -17.84 4.60 -0.07
CA ILE A 110 -16.90 4.97 1.01
C ILE A 110 -17.29 4.32 2.35
N ASP A 111 -18.59 4.20 2.65
CA ASP A 111 -19.07 3.54 3.88
C ASP A 111 -18.72 2.04 3.93
N THR A 112 -18.65 1.39 2.76
CA THR A 112 -18.20 -0.01 2.64
C THR A 112 -16.68 -0.12 2.82
N LEU A 113 -15.93 0.92 2.46
CA LEU A 113 -14.48 1.02 2.59
C LEU A 113 -14.03 1.08 4.06
N CYS A 114 -14.80 1.78 4.92
CA CYS A 114 -14.58 1.85 6.36
C CYS A 114 -14.61 0.48 7.03
N GLN A 115 -15.44 -0.44 6.50
CA GLN A 115 -15.55 -1.83 6.94
C GLN A 115 -14.63 -2.75 6.13
N CYS A 116 -13.40 -2.30 5.85
CA CYS A 116 -12.50 -2.96 4.93
C CYS A 116 -12.41 -4.47 5.20
N ARG A 117 -13.09 -5.23 4.35
CA ARG A 117 -13.27 -6.66 4.54
C ARG A 117 -11.93 -7.32 4.23
N LYS A 118 -11.51 -8.28 5.07
CA LYS A 118 -10.26 -9.06 4.85
C LYS A 118 -10.18 -9.60 3.41
N ASP A 119 -11.33 -9.99 2.87
CA ASP A 119 -11.50 -10.49 1.50
C ASP A 119 -11.15 -9.46 0.40
N MET A 120 -11.25 -8.15 0.67
CA MET A 120 -10.88 -7.11 -0.31
C MET A 120 -9.37 -6.84 -0.28
N MET A 121 -8.78 -6.84 0.92
CA MET A 121 -7.35 -6.62 1.11
C MET A 121 -6.52 -7.75 0.50
N SER A 122 -7.01 -8.99 0.53
CA SER A 122 -6.34 -10.16 -0.04
C SER A 122 -6.16 -10.08 -1.57
N ASN A 123 -7.03 -9.34 -2.28
CA ASN A 123 -6.94 -9.16 -3.73
C ASN A 123 -5.93 -8.07 -4.16
N VAL A 124 -5.58 -7.15 -3.26
CA VAL A 124 -4.63 -6.08 -3.57
C VAL A 124 -3.20 -6.60 -3.45
N SER A 125 -2.31 -6.20 -4.34
CA SER A 125 -0.90 -6.60 -4.27
C SER A 125 -0.19 -6.07 -3.00
N SER A 126 0.82 -6.80 -2.53
CA SER A 126 1.58 -6.36 -1.34
C SER A 126 2.27 -5.02 -1.55
N ARG A 127 2.76 -4.73 -2.77
CA ARG A 127 3.42 -3.47 -3.10
C ARG A 127 2.46 -2.28 -3.01
N LYS A 128 1.23 -2.43 -3.49
CA LYS A 128 0.19 -1.39 -3.36
C LYS A 128 -0.27 -1.21 -1.92
N LEU A 129 -0.42 -2.29 -1.14
CA LEU A 129 -0.71 -2.20 0.29
C LEU A 129 0.40 -1.48 1.06
N HIS A 130 1.67 -1.72 0.73
CA HIS A 130 2.79 -0.97 1.31
C HIS A 130 2.70 0.53 0.98
N LEU A 131 2.41 0.87 -0.28
CA LEU A 131 2.21 2.26 -0.69
C LEU A 131 1.04 2.92 0.08
N LEU A 132 -0.08 2.22 0.21
CA LEU A 132 -1.23 2.65 1.01
C LEU A 132 -0.80 2.95 2.45
N ASN A 133 -0.06 2.05 3.10
CA ASN A 133 0.41 2.26 4.49
C ASN A 133 1.27 3.51 4.62
N ILE A 134 2.14 3.75 3.64
CA ILE A 134 3.02 4.92 3.64
C ILE A 134 2.19 6.20 3.46
N ILE A 135 1.26 6.22 2.52
CA ILE A 135 0.36 7.36 2.30
C ILE A 135 -0.50 7.62 3.54
N CYS A 136 -1.12 6.58 4.14
CA CYS A 136 -1.86 6.71 5.38
C CYS A 136 -1.02 7.38 6.47
N ARG A 137 0.17 6.83 6.76
CA ARG A 137 1.02 7.33 7.87
C ARG A 137 1.66 8.70 7.60
N LYS A 138 2.05 8.98 6.35
CA LYS A 138 2.86 10.16 6.02
C LYS A 138 2.05 11.34 5.47
N VAL A 139 0.87 11.07 4.91
CA VAL A 139 0.04 12.09 4.25
C VAL A 139 -1.26 12.27 5.03
N MET A 140 -2.03 11.19 5.24
CA MET A 140 -3.41 11.31 5.73
C MET A 140 -3.57 11.38 7.25
N LEU A 141 -2.81 10.58 8.00
CA LEU A 141 -2.87 10.49 9.47
C LEU A 141 -1.82 11.37 10.16
N ARG A 142 -1.23 12.33 9.44
CA ARG A 142 -0.19 13.17 10.03
C ARG A 142 -0.83 14.06 11.10
N ASP A 143 -0.23 14.09 12.29
CA ASP A 143 -0.70 14.91 13.42
C ASP A 143 -1.01 16.35 12.95
N PRO A 144 -2.26 16.81 13.09
CA PRO A 144 -2.55 18.23 12.98
C PRO A 144 -1.93 18.87 14.21
N ALA A 145 -0.85 19.62 14.01
CA ALA A 145 -0.38 20.56 15.00
C ALA A 145 -1.46 21.63 15.16
N GLY A 146 -2.45 21.35 16.01
CA GLY A 146 -3.58 22.22 16.28
C GLY A 146 -4.80 21.94 15.40
N GLU A 147 -5.93 21.88 16.10
CA GLU A 147 -7.31 21.98 15.60
C GLU A 147 -8.01 20.66 15.24
N ASN A 148 -9.03 20.38 16.04
CA ASN A 148 -10.01 19.31 15.99
C ASN A 148 -10.51 19.03 14.56
N GLY A 149 -9.80 18.16 13.84
CA GLY A 149 -10.17 17.66 12.52
C GLY A 149 -11.15 16.49 12.61
N ASN A 150 -12.22 16.59 11.83
CA ASN A 150 -13.31 15.62 11.61
C ASN A 150 -12.94 14.14 11.89
N SER A 151 -13.54 13.56 12.93
CA SER A 151 -13.19 12.22 13.45
C SER A 151 -13.35 11.11 12.41
N THR A 152 -14.33 11.22 11.51
CA THR A 152 -14.73 10.15 10.58
C THR A 152 -13.70 9.87 9.47
N SER A 153 -13.06 10.90 8.91
CA SER A 153 -11.99 10.73 7.91
C SER A 153 -10.75 10.09 8.54
N THR A 154 -10.37 10.55 9.72
CA THR A 154 -9.25 9.98 10.50
C THR A 154 -9.51 8.52 10.86
N ASP A 155 -10.74 8.16 11.22
CA ASP A 155 -11.16 6.79 11.52
C ASP A 155 -11.04 5.88 10.28
N LEU A 156 -11.44 6.36 9.10
CA LEU A 156 -11.29 5.62 7.83
C LEU A 156 -9.81 5.30 7.55
N TRP A 157 -8.94 6.32 7.52
CA TRP A 157 -7.52 6.13 7.20
C TRP A 157 -6.80 5.26 8.23
N SER A 158 -7.20 5.36 9.51
CA SER A 158 -6.70 4.51 10.59
C SER A 158 -7.15 3.05 10.40
N SER A 159 -8.42 2.83 10.08
CA SER A 159 -8.98 1.50 9.80
C SER A 159 -8.29 0.84 8.59
N LEU A 160 -8.11 1.60 7.51
CA LEU A 160 -7.40 1.14 6.32
C LEU A 160 -5.96 0.73 6.66
N LEU A 161 -5.22 1.57 7.39
CA LEU A 161 -3.85 1.29 7.81
C LEU A 161 -3.74 0.01 8.65
N LEU A 162 -4.63 -0.16 9.64
CA LEU A 162 -4.62 -1.34 10.50
C LEU A 162 -4.95 -2.62 9.72
N SER A 163 -5.89 -2.52 8.77
CA SER A 163 -6.33 -3.65 7.95
C SER A 163 -5.25 -4.09 6.97
N SER A 164 -4.61 -3.15 6.28
CA SER A 164 -3.51 -3.43 5.36
C SER A 164 -2.24 -3.91 6.07
N GLU A 165 -1.90 -3.37 7.25
CA GLU A 165 -0.80 -3.89 8.07
C GLU A 165 -1.04 -5.33 8.52
N ARG A 166 -2.27 -5.65 8.92
CA ARG A 166 -2.66 -7.01 9.27
C ARG A 166 -2.48 -7.94 8.08
N GLU A 167 -3.01 -7.57 6.92
CA GLU A 167 -2.90 -8.36 5.69
C GLU A 167 -1.44 -8.60 5.29
N LEU A 168 -0.62 -7.54 5.26
CA LEU A 168 0.82 -7.65 4.95
C LEU A 168 1.56 -8.57 5.92
N ARG A 169 1.22 -8.50 7.22
CA ARG A 169 1.79 -9.37 8.24
C ARG A 169 1.39 -10.83 8.00
N GLU A 170 0.12 -11.10 7.71
CA GLU A 170 -0.35 -12.45 7.38
C GLU A 170 0.37 -13.02 6.16
N ARG A 171 0.54 -12.23 5.09
CA ARG A 171 1.30 -12.63 3.89
C ARG A 171 2.76 -12.95 4.20
N LEU A 172 3.42 -12.15 5.02
CA LEU A 172 4.81 -12.38 5.40
C LEU A 172 4.97 -13.69 6.19
N VAL A 173 4.05 -13.97 7.12
CA VAL A 173 4.05 -15.23 7.86
C VAL A 173 3.75 -16.41 6.94
N ALA A 174 2.74 -16.29 6.06
CA ALA A 174 2.43 -17.30 5.05
C ALA A 174 3.62 -17.61 4.14
N PHE A 175 4.30 -16.57 3.64
CA PHE A 175 5.49 -16.70 2.81
C PHE A 175 6.61 -17.44 3.55
N THR A 176 6.87 -17.06 4.80
CA THR A 176 7.87 -17.73 5.63
C THR A 176 7.50 -19.20 5.84
N PHE A 177 6.23 -19.49 6.13
CA PHE A 177 5.73 -20.85 6.31
C PHE A 177 5.83 -21.70 5.04
N ALA A 178 5.52 -21.12 3.88
CA ALA A 178 5.68 -21.78 2.59
C ALA A 178 7.17 -22.08 2.31
N ALA A 179 8.06 -21.11 2.57
CA ALA A 179 9.51 -21.30 2.41
C ALA A 179 10.06 -22.41 3.32
N VAL A 180 9.64 -22.44 4.60
CA VAL A 180 9.98 -23.52 5.54
C VAL A 180 9.50 -24.86 5.00
N SER A 181 8.21 -24.95 4.63
CA SER A 181 7.59 -26.20 4.19
C SER A 181 8.26 -26.76 2.93
N ASN A 182 8.52 -25.89 1.95
CA ASN A 182 9.24 -26.26 0.74
C ASN A 182 10.63 -26.79 1.07
N ARG A 183 11.38 -26.08 1.92
CA ARG A 183 12.73 -26.50 2.32
C ARG A 183 12.75 -27.86 3.04
N MET A 184 11.85 -28.07 3.99
CA MET A 184 11.74 -29.34 4.71
C MET A 184 11.43 -30.49 3.75
N SER A 185 10.60 -30.24 2.71
CA SER A 185 10.33 -31.22 1.66
C SER A 185 11.57 -31.55 0.81
N TYR A 186 12.47 -30.59 0.59
CA TYR A 186 13.75 -30.83 -0.10
C TYR A 186 14.71 -31.67 0.75
N PHE A 187 14.82 -31.39 2.05
CA PHE A 187 15.66 -32.20 2.96
C PHE A 187 15.17 -33.66 3.03
N ARG A 188 13.86 -33.87 3.11
CA ARG A 188 13.28 -35.23 3.11
C ARG A 188 13.59 -36.03 1.84
N LYS A 189 13.92 -35.36 0.73
CA LYS A 189 14.30 -35.98 -0.55
C LYS A 189 15.80 -36.28 -0.66
N GLY A 190 16.58 -36.10 0.41
CA GLY A 190 18.00 -36.47 0.45
C GLY A 190 18.94 -35.47 -0.25
N ALA A 191 18.49 -34.23 -0.49
CA ALA A 191 19.33 -33.20 -1.08
C ALA A 191 20.43 -32.72 -0.11
N CYS A 192 21.65 -32.51 -0.63
CA CYS A 192 22.84 -32.14 0.14
C CYS A 192 22.65 -30.83 0.91
N ALA A 193 23.16 -30.80 2.14
CA ALA A 193 23.00 -29.72 3.13
C ALA A 193 23.89 -28.48 2.89
N GLU A 194 24.26 -28.19 1.65
CA GLU A 194 25.00 -26.97 1.34
C GLU A 194 24.04 -25.77 1.41
N ASN A 195 24.32 -24.85 2.34
CA ASN A 195 23.51 -23.67 2.72
C ASN A 195 22.32 -23.93 3.65
N MET A 196 22.57 -24.46 4.84
CA MET A 196 21.65 -24.59 5.99
C MET A 196 21.08 -23.23 6.47
N TRP A 197 20.13 -22.64 5.74
CA TRP A 197 19.31 -21.53 6.23
C TRP A 197 18.14 -22.05 7.07
N PHE A 198 18.18 -21.77 8.37
CA PHE A 198 17.09 -22.03 9.27
C PHE A 198 16.34 -20.72 9.55
N PRO A 199 15.03 -20.66 9.26
CA PRO A 199 14.25 -19.49 9.60
C PRO A 199 14.14 -19.38 11.12
N VAL A 200 14.81 -18.37 11.67
CA VAL A 200 14.66 -17.98 13.08
C VAL A 200 13.29 -17.34 13.25
N GLY A 201 12.60 -17.65 14.35
CA GLY A 201 11.32 -17.01 14.67
C GLY A 201 10.06 -17.81 14.30
N VAL A 202 10.19 -19.00 13.69
CA VAL A 202 9.00 -19.79 13.25
C VAL A 202 8.08 -20.15 14.41
N ALA A 203 8.63 -20.49 15.58
CA ALA A 203 7.83 -20.78 16.77
C ALA A 203 7.03 -19.56 17.23
N GLN A 204 7.64 -18.37 17.21
CA GLN A 204 7.01 -17.10 17.54
C GLN A 204 5.91 -16.75 16.52
N MET A 205 6.17 -16.93 15.22
CA MET A 205 5.17 -16.74 14.17
C MET A 205 3.97 -17.69 14.33
N ARG A 206 4.21 -18.95 14.69
CA ARG A 206 3.14 -19.92 14.97
C ARG A 206 2.34 -19.56 16.22
N SER A 207 3.01 -19.12 17.28
CA SER A 207 2.34 -18.59 18.48
C SER A 207 1.46 -17.40 18.12
N TRP A 208 1.97 -16.46 17.32
CA TRP A 208 1.20 -15.33 16.82
C TRP A 208 -0.06 -15.75 16.04
N VAL A 209 0.04 -16.73 15.14
CA VAL A 209 -1.13 -17.30 14.43
C VAL A 209 -2.15 -17.91 15.40
N SER A 210 -1.69 -18.60 16.45
CA SER A 210 -2.58 -19.19 17.46
C SER A 210 -3.32 -18.12 18.27
N MET A 211 -2.61 -17.07 18.70
CA MET A 211 -3.21 -15.94 19.44
C MET A 211 -4.22 -15.15 18.58
N ASN A 212 -4.06 -15.18 17.25
CA ASN A 212 -4.91 -14.44 16.32
C ASN A 212 -5.86 -15.38 15.53
N SER A 213 -6.18 -16.55 16.06
CA SER A 213 -6.87 -17.63 15.33
C SER A 213 -8.22 -17.23 14.70
N GLY A 214 -9.04 -16.42 15.38
CA GLY A 214 -10.28 -15.86 14.84
C GLY A 214 -10.09 -14.70 13.85
N GLY A 215 -8.88 -14.16 13.79
CA GLY A 215 -8.51 -12.98 13.00
C GLY A 215 -7.80 -13.29 11.68
N VAL A 216 -7.08 -14.40 11.58
CA VAL A 216 -6.24 -14.72 10.41
C VAL A 216 -6.95 -15.57 9.35
N HIS A 217 -6.44 -15.59 8.12
CA HIS A 217 -6.96 -16.44 7.04
C HIS A 217 -6.86 -17.94 7.37
N ASN A 218 -7.86 -18.71 6.93
CA ASN A 218 -7.92 -20.16 7.16
C ASN A 218 -6.70 -20.89 6.55
N GLN A 219 -6.23 -20.43 5.39
CA GLN A 219 -5.05 -20.97 4.71
C GLN A 219 -3.79 -20.82 5.58
N LEU A 220 -3.62 -19.67 6.23
CA LEU A 220 -2.49 -19.44 7.14
C LEU A 220 -2.53 -20.37 8.36
N ARG A 221 -3.72 -20.64 8.89
CA ARG A 221 -3.89 -21.63 9.98
C ARG A 221 -3.52 -23.05 9.53
N SER A 222 -3.91 -23.43 8.32
CA SER A 222 -3.55 -24.71 7.72
C SER A 222 -2.04 -24.86 7.48
N LEU A 223 -1.37 -23.78 7.04
CA LEU A 223 0.09 -23.75 6.92
C LEU A 223 0.78 -23.91 8.29
N SER A 224 0.29 -23.21 9.31
CA SER A 224 0.81 -23.31 10.68
C SER A 224 0.72 -24.73 11.25
N SER A 225 -0.41 -25.41 11.04
CA SER A 225 -0.59 -26.80 11.49
C SER A 225 0.29 -27.78 10.73
N THR A 226 0.52 -27.55 9.44
CA THR A 226 1.43 -28.34 8.61
C THR A 226 2.86 -28.25 9.13
N ILE A 227 3.34 -27.05 9.44
CA ILE A 227 4.68 -26.84 10.02
C ILE A 227 4.80 -27.47 11.39
N LYS A 228 3.74 -27.42 12.21
CA LYS A 228 3.73 -28.12 13.51
C LYS A 228 4.01 -29.61 13.33
N ARG A 229 3.31 -30.25 12.40
CA ARG A 229 3.48 -31.68 12.12
C ARG A 229 4.89 -32.01 11.61
N LEU A 230 5.44 -31.17 10.74
CA LEU A 230 6.80 -31.35 10.21
C LEU A 230 7.86 -31.25 11.32
N GLY A 231 7.78 -30.24 12.18
CA GLY A 231 8.72 -30.09 13.30
C GLY A 231 8.63 -31.21 14.35
N SER A 232 7.46 -31.85 14.50
CA SER A 232 7.31 -33.03 15.38
C SER A 232 7.86 -34.32 14.76
N GLN A 233 7.96 -34.40 13.43
CA GLN A 233 8.52 -35.56 12.74
C GLN A 233 10.05 -35.54 12.69
N ASP A 234 10.67 -34.35 12.66
CA ASP A 234 12.13 -34.22 12.67
C ASP A 234 12.77 -34.44 14.05
N GLN A 235 11.97 -34.47 15.13
CA GLN A 235 12.44 -34.94 16.45
C GLN A 235 12.63 -36.46 16.53
N LEU A 236 12.24 -37.22 15.50
CA LEU A 236 12.44 -38.68 15.41
C LEU A 236 13.70 -39.08 14.62
N CYS A 237 14.52 -38.12 14.18
CA CYS A 237 15.80 -38.38 13.50
C CYS A 237 17.00 -37.78 14.24
N VAL A 238 17.00 -37.85 15.58
CA VAL A 238 18.18 -37.68 16.43
C VAL A 238 18.45 -38.98 17.15
#